data_AF-A0A8H6WB37-F1
#
_entry.id   AF-A0A8H6WB37-F1
#
_cell.length_a   1.000
_cell.length_b   1.000
_cell.length_c   1.000
_cell.angle_alpha   90.00
_cell.angle_beta   90.00
_cell.angle_gamma   90.00
#
_symmetry.space_group_name_H-M   'P 1'
#
loop_
_entity.id
_entity.type
_entity.pdbx_description
1 polymer ?
#
loop_
_entity_poly.entity_id
_entity_poly.type
_entity_poly.pdbx_seq_one_letter_code
_entity_poly.pdbx_strand_id
1 'polypeptide(L)'
;MNPKCRRLWFSLFLPLAVLSLHNEVFDEQLNIRSLPDGKVASRFSFTTVLVGASPPTPQNHSSQDDPRHYSLFPLALGQILHEYAVTEMHLTLNAGKWNYDHWGYPDEDGVGTGAELWAWMGDGAVSTVDERWRGLRNALAGLFCASLGSLDELRTTSPTMMFAPGALSNRTSTHSLRHASLPSEHVCTENLTPFLKLLPCKSLSGIATLLNPHRLFDADWHGMGLHVSWLPQQGVQVKLTFQTISDPLRPQSSSRDWSFASVFERTIQRSCPVATSSQIVVALPFGVPYTINPQPSLVDQGHAIFDVVQSGPLDVSLHWPSGFQYSTTRLAETTFSVRRTLKGYTQDNGQLSVLLRNDEDSPVNIAYLETMPWIIQLYLHTLTLEVDGVSRNDLLQNITYIPPVPHSRATLFQIVLQIPSRSTLKLTMDITKAFLRYTEHPPDAQRGWDLPPAVFVRLDGRPQRRIYAPALLVDLATPDFSMPYNVIIFTCSLIAFIFGSVFNYLTRRFIVLPVPS
;
A
#
# COMPACT_ATOMS: atom_id res chain seq x y z
N MET A 1 80.26 -35.17 14.73
CA MET A 1 78.96 -35.83 14.46
C MET A 1 77.84 -34.98 15.06
N ASN A 2 77.04 -34.38 14.18
CA ASN A 2 75.69 -33.83 14.41
C ASN A 2 74.73 -34.89 15.00
N PRO A 3 73.47 -34.59 15.37
CA PRO A 3 72.96 -33.51 16.23
C PRO A 3 71.82 -34.02 17.18
N LYS A 4 71.32 -33.20 18.12
CA LYS A 4 69.92 -33.30 18.59
C LYS A 4 69.31 -31.90 18.64
N CYS A 5 68.74 -31.52 17.49
CA CYS A 5 67.96 -30.31 17.30
C CYS A 5 66.48 -30.66 17.50
N ARG A 6 65.83 -30.11 18.54
CA ARG A 6 64.37 -30.20 18.73
C ARG A 6 63.70 -29.31 17.68
N ARG A 7 63.00 -29.92 16.72
CA ARG A 7 62.10 -29.22 15.79
C ARG A 7 60.82 -28.84 16.54
N LEU A 8 60.63 -27.55 16.81
CA LEU A 8 59.29 -26.97 16.98
C LEU A 8 58.69 -26.82 15.57
N TRP A 9 57.59 -27.51 15.31
CA TRP A 9 56.70 -27.20 14.20
C TRP A 9 55.81 -26.03 14.62
N PHE A 10 56.13 -24.83 14.16
CA PHE A 10 55.17 -23.73 14.09
C PHE A 10 54.32 -23.97 12.82
N SER A 11 53.11 -24.51 13.01
CA SER A 11 52.08 -24.49 11.99
C SER A 11 51.61 -23.05 11.80
N LEU A 12 51.99 -22.46 10.68
CA LEU A 12 51.51 -21.18 10.18
C LEU A 12 49.99 -21.32 9.91
N PHE A 13 49.14 -20.89 10.85
CA PHE A 13 47.73 -20.66 10.57
C PHE A 13 47.64 -19.37 9.74
N LEU A 14 47.63 -19.51 8.41
CA LEU A 14 47.11 -18.48 7.53
C LEU A 14 45.63 -18.29 7.91
N PRO A 15 45.16 -17.07 8.20
CA PRO A 15 43.74 -16.82 8.16
C PRO A 15 43.35 -16.91 6.68
N LEU A 16 42.71 -18.00 6.27
CA LEU A 16 41.84 -17.94 5.11
C LEU A 16 40.78 -16.90 5.48
N ALA A 17 40.97 -15.67 5.03
CA ALA A 17 39.88 -14.73 4.89
C ALA A 17 38.88 -15.42 3.96
N VAL A 18 37.85 -16.02 4.54
CA VAL A 18 36.66 -16.41 3.81
C VAL A 18 36.12 -15.09 3.26
N LEU A 19 36.41 -14.82 1.99
CA LEU A 19 35.66 -13.86 1.19
C LEU A 19 34.21 -14.34 1.26
N SER A 20 33.44 -13.78 2.19
CA SER A 20 31.99 -13.90 2.16
C SER A 20 31.55 -13.29 0.83
N LEU A 21 31.18 -14.15 -0.11
CA LEU A 21 30.34 -13.74 -1.22
C LEU A 21 29.10 -13.15 -0.57
N HIS A 22 28.97 -11.83 -0.60
CA HIS A 22 27.77 -11.15 -0.13
C HIS A 22 26.68 -11.45 -1.16
N ASN A 23 25.98 -12.57 -0.98
CA ASN A 23 24.83 -12.94 -1.79
C ASN A 23 23.62 -12.03 -1.54
N GLU A 24 23.74 -11.08 -0.60
CA GLU A 24 22.69 -10.15 -0.22
C GLU A 24 23.24 -8.73 -0.17
N VAL A 25 22.53 -7.79 -0.80
CA VAL A 25 22.87 -6.37 -0.84
C VAL A 25 21.70 -5.58 -0.25
N PHE A 26 22.00 -4.65 0.66
CA PHE A 26 21.00 -3.77 1.26
C PHE A 26 21.32 -2.31 0.95
N ASP A 27 20.34 -1.59 0.42
CA ASP A 27 20.44 -0.16 0.11
C ASP A 27 19.27 0.60 0.75
N GLU A 28 19.56 1.78 1.30
CA GLU A 28 18.55 2.69 1.81
C GLU A 28 18.58 4.04 1.08
N GLN A 29 17.40 4.57 0.75
CA GLN A 29 17.27 5.85 0.07
C GLN A 29 16.06 6.64 0.58
N LEU A 30 16.25 7.95 0.74
CA LEU A 30 15.18 8.91 1.02
C LEU A 30 15.15 9.94 -0.09
N ASN A 31 13.99 10.09 -0.75
CA ASN A 31 13.77 11.17 -1.72
C ASN A 31 12.82 12.18 -1.11
N ILE A 32 13.19 13.45 -1.14
CA ILE A 32 12.37 14.54 -0.63
C ILE A 32 12.24 15.60 -1.72
N ARG A 33 11.01 16.04 -1.97
CA ARG A 33 10.73 17.15 -2.88
C ARG A 33 9.68 18.07 -2.30
N SER A 34 9.89 19.37 -2.50
CA SER A 34 8.91 20.39 -2.15
C SER A 34 7.91 20.52 -3.29
N LEU A 35 6.63 20.47 -2.96
CA LEU A 35 5.54 20.54 -3.93
C LEU A 35 5.08 21.99 -4.15
N PRO A 36 4.44 22.29 -5.29
CA PRO A 36 3.99 23.66 -5.59
C PRO A 36 2.96 24.22 -4.61
N ASP A 37 2.20 23.34 -3.95
CA ASP A 37 1.21 23.69 -2.94
C ASP A 37 1.82 23.90 -1.53
N GLY A 38 3.15 23.92 -1.43
CA GLY A 38 3.90 24.18 -0.21
C GLY A 38 4.11 22.93 0.66
N LYS A 39 3.54 21.79 0.28
CA LYS A 39 3.73 20.52 0.99
C LYS A 39 5.06 19.88 0.64
N VAL A 40 5.45 18.88 1.43
CA VAL A 40 6.70 18.14 1.23
C VAL A 40 6.38 16.67 1.02
N ALA A 41 6.70 16.17 -0.17
CA ALA A 41 6.63 14.77 -0.50
C ALA A 41 7.93 14.08 -0.07
N SER A 42 7.81 12.99 0.68
CA SER A 42 8.95 12.18 1.13
C SER A 42 8.70 10.72 0.77
N ARG A 43 9.68 10.07 0.16
CA ARG A 43 9.69 8.64 -0.14
C ARG A 43 10.92 7.97 0.46
N PHE A 44 10.67 7.08 1.40
CA PHE A 44 11.63 6.12 1.94
C PHE A 44 11.60 4.85 1.09
N SER A 45 12.77 4.34 0.76
CA SER A 45 12.95 3.08 0.03
C SER A 45 14.09 2.29 0.67
N PHE A 46 13.79 1.07 1.09
CA PHE A 46 14.76 0.12 1.63
C PHE A 46 14.74 -1.11 0.76
N THR A 47 15.85 -1.38 0.08
CA THR A 47 15.95 -2.43 -0.93
C THR A 47 16.91 -3.50 -0.45
N THR A 48 16.44 -4.74 -0.38
CA THR A 48 17.29 -5.92 -0.19
C THR A 48 17.25 -6.79 -1.43
N VAL A 49 18.40 -7.06 -2.04
CA VAL A 49 18.52 -7.94 -3.21
C VAL A 49 19.20 -9.24 -2.79
N LEU A 50 18.56 -10.37 -3.04
CA LEU A 50 19.15 -11.70 -2.95
C LEU A 50 19.74 -12.07 -4.32
N VAL A 51 21.04 -11.89 -4.45
CA VAL A 51 21.78 -11.96 -5.70
C VAL A 51 21.78 -13.39 -6.25
N GLY A 52 21.47 -13.54 -7.54
CA GLY A 52 21.44 -14.84 -8.23
C GLY A 52 20.26 -15.75 -7.89
N ALA A 53 19.38 -15.34 -6.97
CA ALA A 53 18.19 -16.12 -6.65
C ALA A 53 17.17 -16.10 -7.78
N SER A 54 16.56 -17.26 -8.03
CA SER A 54 15.42 -17.41 -8.93
C SER A 54 14.13 -17.48 -8.12
N PRO A 55 13.00 -17.03 -8.70
CA PRO A 55 11.72 -17.11 -8.02
C PRO A 55 11.32 -18.59 -7.86
N PRO A 56 10.55 -18.94 -6.82
CA PRO A 56 10.06 -20.29 -6.64
C PRO A 56 9.26 -20.74 -7.86
N THR A 57 9.48 -21.97 -8.33
CA THR A 57 8.68 -22.57 -9.40
C THR A 57 7.84 -23.72 -8.82
N PRO A 58 6.66 -24.02 -9.40
CA PRO A 58 5.81 -25.11 -8.91
C PRO A 58 6.49 -26.48 -8.92
N GLN A 59 7.50 -26.68 -9.78
CA GLN A 59 8.24 -27.94 -9.93
C GLN A 59 9.41 -28.07 -8.96
N ASN A 60 10.03 -26.96 -8.55
CA ASN A 60 11.14 -26.96 -7.58
C ASN A 60 10.65 -26.93 -6.12
N HIS A 61 9.34 -27.02 -5.87
CA HIS A 61 8.75 -27.01 -4.53
C HIS A 61 9.01 -28.33 -3.77
N SER A 62 9.27 -29.43 -4.49
CA SER A 62 9.47 -30.78 -3.90
C SER A 62 10.91 -31.26 -3.85
N SER A 63 11.88 -30.51 -4.38
CA SER A 63 13.29 -30.92 -4.42
C SER A 63 14.15 -30.02 -3.51
N GLN A 64 14.49 -30.58 -2.34
CA GLN A 64 15.48 -30.14 -1.35
C GLN A 64 15.10 -28.93 -0.46
N ASP A 65 14.71 -29.29 0.77
CA ASP A 65 14.84 -28.51 2.02
C ASP A 65 16.30 -28.10 2.27
N ASP A 66 16.90 -27.32 1.38
CA ASP A 66 18.17 -26.68 1.69
C ASP A 66 17.87 -25.53 2.67
N PRO A 67 18.41 -25.56 3.90
CA PRO A 67 18.16 -24.50 4.87
C PRO A 67 18.66 -23.17 4.31
N ARG A 68 17.72 -22.29 3.95
CA ARG A 68 18.03 -20.95 3.44
C ARG A 68 18.35 -20.05 4.61
N HIS A 69 19.65 -19.84 4.84
CA HIS A 69 20.13 -18.86 5.79
C HIS A 69 20.18 -17.50 5.12
N TYR A 70 19.39 -16.56 5.63
CA TYR A 70 19.40 -15.17 5.21
C TYR A 70 20.15 -14.32 6.24
N SER A 71 20.94 -13.35 5.78
CA SER A 71 21.73 -12.47 6.66
C SER A 71 21.10 -11.08 6.80
N LEU A 72 20.67 -10.50 5.69
CA LEU A 72 20.00 -9.22 5.52
C LEU A 72 18.57 -9.39 5.00
N PHE A 73 18.31 -10.43 4.20
CA PHE A 73 16.99 -10.71 3.67
C PHE A 73 16.04 -11.14 4.79
N PRO A 74 14.80 -10.61 4.87
CA PRO A 74 13.92 -10.93 5.98
C PRO A 74 13.46 -12.40 5.95
N LEU A 75 13.88 -13.20 6.93
CA LEU A 75 13.60 -14.64 7.00
C LEU A 75 12.11 -14.98 6.87
N ALA A 76 11.27 -14.29 7.63
CA ALA A 76 9.82 -14.51 7.61
C ALA A 76 9.24 -14.30 6.21
N LEU A 77 9.72 -13.28 5.48
CA LEU A 77 9.26 -13.02 4.12
C LEU A 77 9.79 -14.08 3.14
N GLY A 78 11.05 -14.49 3.26
CA GLY A 78 11.64 -15.53 2.42
C GLY A 78 10.89 -16.86 2.51
N GLN A 79 10.48 -17.24 3.73
CA GLN A 79 9.65 -18.41 3.97
C GLN A 79 8.27 -18.29 3.32
N ILE A 80 7.57 -17.16 3.50
CA ILE A 80 6.25 -16.91 2.90
C ILE A 80 6.31 -16.97 1.37
N LEU A 81 7.30 -16.31 0.76
CA LEU A 81 7.44 -16.27 -0.70
C LEU A 81 7.67 -17.66 -1.27
N HIS A 82 8.50 -18.48 -0.60
CA HIS A 82 8.78 -19.83 -1.04
C HIS A 82 7.58 -20.77 -0.85
N GLU A 83 6.98 -20.78 0.34
CA GLU A 83 5.84 -21.63 0.70
C GLU A 83 4.68 -21.45 -0.28
N TYR A 84 4.32 -20.20 -0.59
CA TYR A 84 3.18 -19.91 -1.46
C TYR A 84 3.56 -19.70 -2.94
N ALA A 85 4.78 -20.07 -3.33
CA ALA A 85 5.30 -19.98 -4.69
C ALA A 85 5.05 -18.60 -5.35
N VAL A 86 5.33 -17.53 -4.59
CA VAL A 86 5.15 -16.15 -5.01
C VAL A 86 6.34 -15.72 -5.85
N THR A 87 6.07 -15.23 -7.06
CA THR A 87 7.11 -14.78 -7.98
C THR A 87 7.20 -13.27 -8.07
N GLU A 88 6.07 -12.60 -7.94
CA GLU A 88 5.96 -11.14 -7.84
C GLU A 88 4.78 -10.82 -6.93
N MET A 89 4.95 -9.85 -6.03
CA MET A 89 3.90 -9.46 -5.09
C MET A 89 4.07 -8.02 -4.66
N HIS A 90 2.95 -7.31 -4.57
CA HIS A 90 2.92 -5.95 -4.07
C HIS A 90 1.77 -5.81 -3.09
N LEU A 91 2.12 -5.40 -1.88
CA LEU A 91 1.20 -5.02 -0.81
C LEU A 91 1.36 -3.53 -0.57
N THR A 92 0.26 -2.78 -0.57
CA THR A 92 0.23 -1.39 -0.13
C THR A 92 -0.86 -1.18 0.91
N LEU A 93 -0.59 -0.34 1.89
CA LEU A 93 -1.52 0.13 2.91
C LEU A 93 -1.44 1.64 2.94
N ASN A 94 -2.51 2.33 2.54
CA ASN A 94 -2.50 3.79 2.42
C ASN A 94 -3.67 4.45 3.14
N ALA A 95 -3.42 5.65 3.65
CA ALA A 95 -4.41 6.54 4.23
C ALA A 95 -4.39 7.89 3.51
N GLY A 96 -5.59 8.45 3.33
CA GLY A 96 -5.80 9.70 2.59
C GLY A 96 -6.06 9.49 1.09
N LYS A 97 -6.15 10.61 0.37
CA LYS A 97 -6.42 10.66 -1.08
C LYS A 97 -5.23 11.29 -1.81
N TRP A 98 -4.64 10.55 -2.73
CA TRP A 98 -3.61 11.10 -3.61
C TRP A 98 -4.20 12.18 -4.53
N ASN A 99 -3.60 13.37 -4.54
CA ASN A 99 -4.01 14.49 -5.37
C ASN A 99 -3.14 14.59 -6.62
N TYR A 100 -3.48 13.82 -7.65
CA TYR A 100 -2.79 13.81 -8.93
C TYR A 100 -2.66 15.21 -9.58
N ASP A 101 -3.68 16.07 -9.45
CA ASP A 101 -3.69 17.42 -10.05
C ASP A 101 -2.65 18.38 -9.44
N HIS A 102 -2.27 18.18 -8.17
CA HIS A 102 -1.37 19.08 -7.42
C HIS A 102 -0.03 18.45 -7.05
N TRP A 103 0.02 17.13 -6.89
CA TRP A 103 1.23 16.40 -6.48
C TRP A 103 1.87 15.63 -7.64
N GLY A 104 1.18 15.57 -8.79
CA GLY A 104 1.62 14.82 -9.96
C GLY A 104 1.51 13.31 -9.76
N TYR A 105 2.29 12.57 -10.55
CA TYR A 105 2.43 11.14 -10.34
C TYR A 105 3.21 10.84 -9.06
N PRO A 106 2.83 9.79 -8.30
CA PRO A 106 3.61 9.35 -7.15
C PRO A 106 4.93 8.73 -7.59
N ASP A 107 5.90 8.72 -6.67
CA ASP A 107 7.20 8.12 -6.90
C ASP A 107 7.13 6.57 -6.84
N GLU A 108 6.24 6.01 -6.02
CA GLU A 108 5.81 4.61 -6.13
C GLU A 108 4.33 4.53 -6.53
N ASP A 109 4.02 3.59 -7.42
CA ASP A 109 2.64 3.21 -7.71
C ASP A 109 1.92 2.64 -6.48
N GLY A 110 0.60 2.45 -6.60
CA GLY A 110 -0.18 1.76 -5.58
C GLY A 110 -0.63 2.69 -4.45
N VAL A 111 -1.02 3.92 -4.78
CA VAL A 111 -1.48 4.95 -3.83
C VAL A 111 -2.99 4.91 -3.55
N GLY A 112 -3.69 3.87 -4.00
CA GLY A 112 -5.10 3.65 -3.73
C GLY A 112 -5.37 3.56 -2.23
N THR A 113 -6.46 4.18 -1.76
CA THR A 113 -6.83 4.20 -0.35
C THR A 113 -7.11 2.79 0.19
N GLY A 114 -6.59 2.50 1.38
CA GLY A 114 -6.75 1.22 2.07
C GLY A 114 -5.68 0.20 1.70
N ALA A 115 -5.99 -1.08 1.90
CA ALA A 115 -5.11 -2.18 1.55
C ALA A 115 -5.31 -2.60 0.08
N GLU A 116 -4.22 -2.81 -0.64
CA GLU A 116 -4.21 -3.47 -1.94
C GLU A 116 -3.13 -4.54 -1.94
N LEU A 117 -3.50 -5.76 -2.32
CA LEU A 117 -2.56 -6.86 -2.50
C LEU A 117 -2.77 -7.47 -3.87
N TRP A 118 -1.69 -7.62 -4.62
CA TRP A 118 -1.68 -8.46 -5.80
C TRP A 118 -0.40 -9.27 -5.88
N ALA A 119 -0.53 -10.47 -6.43
CA ALA A 119 0.57 -11.40 -6.56
C ALA A 119 0.43 -12.27 -7.80
N TRP A 120 1.56 -12.51 -8.47
CA TRP A 120 1.74 -13.60 -9.41
C TRP A 120 2.28 -14.80 -8.64
N MET A 121 1.56 -15.90 -8.70
CA MET A 121 1.89 -17.12 -7.99
C MET A 121 1.89 -18.29 -8.96
N GLY A 122 2.74 -19.28 -8.70
CA GLY A 122 2.76 -20.51 -9.48
C GLY A 122 1.37 -21.16 -9.51
N ASP A 123 0.95 -21.58 -10.69
CA ASP A 123 -0.26 -22.35 -10.97
C ASP A 123 0.13 -23.77 -11.41
N GLY A 124 -0.53 -24.79 -10.85
CA GLY A 124 -0.15 -26.20 -10.98
C GLY A 124 0.78 -26.72 -9.87
N ALA A 125 0.91 -28.05 -9.82
CA ALA A 125 1.48 -28.88 -8.74
C ALA A 125 0.46 -29.32 -7.65
N VAL A 126 0.93 -29.54 -6.41
CA VAL A 126 0.20 -30.17 -5.28
C VAL A 126 -0.93 -29.30 -4.71
N SER A 127 -0.88 -27.99 -4.93
CA SER A 127 -1.85 -27.01 -4.40
C SER A 127 -2.30 -26.02 -5.49
N THR A 128 -3.55 -25.58 -5.37
CA THR A 128 -4.14 -24.59 -6.30
C THR A 128 -3.67 -23.17 -5.99
N VAL A 129 -3.79 -22.26 -6.96
CA VAL A 129 -3.46 -20.83 -6.78
C VAL A 129 -4.34 -20.20 -5.69
N ASP A 130 -5.59 -20.61 -5.56
CA ASP A 130 -6.51 -20.06 -4.55
C ASP A 130 -6.14 -20.50 -3.13
N GLU A 131 -5.64 -21.73 -2.95
CA GLU A 131 -5.08 -22.18 -1.68
C GLU A 131 -3.82 -21.41 -1.31
N ARG A 132 -2.91 -21.19 -2.27
CA ARG A 132 -1.70 -20.37 -2.08
C ARG A 132 -2.05 -18.93 -1.76
N TRP A 133 -3.02 -18.36 -2.46
CA TRP A 133 -3.54 -17.02 -2.20
C TRP A 133 -4.09 -16.87 -0.78
N ARG A 134 -4.92 -17.83 -0.34
CA ARG A 134 -5.46 -17.85 1.03
C ARG A 134 -4.34 -17.94 2.07
N GLY A 135 -3.35 -18.80 1.84
CA GLY A 135 -2.19 -18.93 2.72
C GLY A 135 -1.36 -17.64 2.79
N LEU A 136 -1.02 -17.07 1.63
CA LEU A 136 -0.26 -15.83 1.51
C LEU A 136 -0.91 -14.68 2.28
N ARG A 137 -2.21 -14.46 2.07
CA ARG A 137 -2.97 -13.40 2.74
C ARG A 137 -2.98 -13.56 4.25
N ASN A 138 -3.18 -14.78 4.74
CA ASN A 138 -3.19 -15.06 6.18
C ASN A 138 -1.80 -14.89 6.80
N ALA A 139 -0.74 -15.31 6.09
CA ALA A 139 0.63 -15.13 6.56
C ALA A 139 1.02 -13.64 6.62
N LEU A 140 0.67 -12.86 5.60
CA LEU A 140 0.91 -11.41 5.59
C LEU A 140 0.05 -10.68 6.63
N ALA A 141 -1.20 -11.12 6.86
CA ALA A 141 -2.05 -10.59 7.92
C ALA A 141 -1.37 -10.73 9.29
N GLY A 142 -0.80 -11.91 9.57
CA GLY A 142 -0.02 -12.16 10.79
C GLY A 142 1.27 -11.35 10.85
N LEU A 143 1.99 -11.22 9.74
CA LEU A 143 3.27 -10.49 9.69
C LEU A 143 3.09 -8.99 9.94
N PHE A 144 2.08 -8.37 9.34
CA PHE A 144 1.83 -6.94 9.41
C PHE A 144 0.78 -6.53 10.44
N CYS A 145 0.15 -7.47 11.15
CA CYS A 145 -0.97 -7.20 12.05
C CYS A 145 -2.11 -6.43 11.34
N ALA A 146 -2.43 -6.85 10.12
CA ALA A 146 -3.43 -6.20 9.25
C ALA A 146 -4.54 -7.19 8.89
N SER A 147 -5.72 -6.67 8.53
CA SER A 147 -6.89 -7.48 8.16
C SER A 147 -6.79 -8.14 6.76
N LEU A 148 -5.59 -8.46 6.28
CA LEU A 148 -5.39 -9.02 4.93
C LEU A 148 -6.06 -10.39 4.72
N GLY A 149 -6.37 -11.10 5.82
CA GLY A 149 -7.17 -12.33 5.79
C GLY A 149 -8.59 -12.14 5.23
N SER A 150 -9.15 -10.92 5.28
CA SER A 150 -10.46 -10.61 4.69
C SER A 150 -10.41 -10.19 3.22
N LEU A 151 -9.23 -10.17 2.58
CA LEU A 151 -9.09 -10.10 1.12
C LEU A 151 -9.46 -11.44 0.45
N ASP A 152 -10.60 -11.99 0.86
CA ASP A 152 -11.13 -13.30 0.50
C ASP A 152 -11.67 -13.36 -0.94
N GLU A 153 -12.30 -14.48 -1.29
CA GLU A 153 -12.89 -14.73 -2.61
C GLU A 153 -13.93 -13.66 -2.99
N LEU A 154 -14.58 -13.03 -1.99
CA LEU A 154 -15.55 -11.95 -2.19
C LEU A 154 -14.93 -10.65 -2.71
N ARG A 155 -13.59 -10.52 -2.63
CA ARG A 155 -12.83 -9.31 -3.04
C ARG A 155 -11.74 -9.62 -4.05
N THR A 156 -11.49 -10.90 -4.32
CA THR A 156 -10.39 -11.34 -5.18
C THR A 156 -10.82 -11.38 -6.64
N THR A 157 -10.01 -10.78 -7.51
CA THR A 157 -10.17 -10.76 -8.97
C THR A 157 -8.82 -11.02 -9.66
N SER A 158 -8.79 -11.06 -11.00
CA SER A 158 -7.58 -11.32 -11.79
C SER A 158 -7.44 -10.38 -13.00
N PRO A 159 -7.22 -9.06 -12.77
CA PRO A 159 -7.14 -8.03 -13.80
C PRO A 159 -5.76 -7.99 -14.51
N THR A 160 -5.43 -9.02 -15.29
CA THR A 160 -4.09 -9.21 -15.89
C THR A 160 -3.63 -8.07 -16.80
N MET A 161 -4.55 -7.35 -17.46
CA MET A 161 -4.23 -6.19 -18.31
C MET A 161 -3.57 -5.04 -17.54
N MET A 162 -3.96 -4.82 -16.28
CA MET A 162 -3.54 -3.66 -15.47
C MET A 162 -2.43 -3.99 -14.49
N PHE A 163 -2.26 -5.28 -14.20
CA PHE A 163 -1.30 -5.83 -13.25
C PHE A 163 -0.46 -6.91 -13.94
N ALA A 164 0.13 -6.54 -15.07
CA ALA A 164 1.05 -7.40 -15.80
C ALA A 164 2.32 -7.64 -14.98
N PRO A 165 2.96 -8.83 -15.08
CA PRO A 165 4.17 -9.09 -14.35
C PRO A 165 5.34 -8.33 -14.98
N GLY A 166 6.27 -7.82 -14.16
CA GLY A 166 7.42 -7.05 -14.64
C GLY A 166 8.39 -7.89 -15.47
N ALA A 167 8.97 -8.93 -14.87
CA ALA A 167 10.02 -9.75 -15.51
C ALA A 167 9.55 -11.14 -15.98
N LEU A 168 8.32 -11.55 -15.62
CA LEU A 168 7.80 -12.89 -15.92
C LEU A 168 7.00 -12.95 -17.23
N SER A 169 7.11 -11.95 -18.12
CA SER A 169 6.31 -11.87 -19.36
C SER A 169 6.38 -13.15 -20.22
N ASN A 170 7.46 -13.92 -20.13
CA ASN A 170 7.66 -15.17 -20.88
C ASN A 170 7.22 -16.45 -20.13
N ARG A 171 6.76 -16.37 -18.87
CA ARG A 171 6.37 -17.52 -18.00
C ARG A 171 4.91 -17.49 -17.53
N THR A 172 4.05 -16.73 -18.22
CA THR A 172 2.64 -16.50 -17.82
C THR A 172 1.75 -17.74 -17.87
N SER A 173 2.15 -18.82 -18.56
CA SER A 173 1.33 -20.05 -18.65
C SER A 173 1.34 -20.90 -17.38
N THR A 174 2.31 -20.71 -16.49
CA THR A 174 2.45 -21.47 -15.23
C THR A 174 2.22 -20.62 -14.00
N HIS A 175 1.76 -19.38 -14.16
CA HIS A 175 1.53 -18.44 -13.07
C HIS A 175 0.21 -17.71 -13.28
N SER A 176 -0.48 -17.48 -12.18
CA SER A 176 -1.79 -16.83 -12.18
C SER A 176 -1.77 -15.63 -11.25
N LEU A 177 -2.42 -14.55 -11.70
CA LEU A 177 -2.59 -13.33 -10.92
C LEU A 177 -3.75 -13.49 -9.93
N ARG A 178 -3.56 -12.97 -8.72
CA ARG A 178 -4.64 -12.62 -7.80
C ARG A 178 -4.47 -11.16 -7.38
N HIS A 179 -5.57 -10.43 -7.36
CA HIS A 179 -5.65 -9.03 -6.93
C HIS A 179 -6.86 -8.87 -6.02
N ALA A 180 -6.68 -8.17 -4.90
CA ALA A 180 -7.76 -7.78 -4.02
C ALA A 180 -7.46 -6.43 -3.36
N SER A 181 -8.52 -5.71 -3.01
CA SER A 181 -8.43 -4.46 -2.27
C SER A 181 -9.44 -4.41 -1.13
N LEU A 182 -9.06 -3.77 -0.02
CA LEU A 182 -9.87 -3.52 1.15
C LEU A 182 -9.70 -2.04 1.56
N PRO A 183 -10.58 -1.16 1.09
CA PRO A 183 -10.43 0.29 1.29
C PRO A 183 -10.49 0.73 2.76
N SER A 184 -11.17 -0.05 3.59
CA SER A 184 -11.35 0.21 5.02
C SER A 184 -10.10 -0.10 5.87
N GLU A 185 -9.12 -0.81 5.31
CA GLU A 185 -7.90 -1.20 6.00
C GLU A 185 -6.79 -0.19 5.71
N HIS A 186 -6.71 0.86 6.52
CA HIS A 186 -5.66 1.87 6.42
C HIS A 186 -4.38 1.41 7.09
N VAL A 187 -3.27 2.08 6.78
CA VAL A 187 -2.02 1.91 7.52
C VAL A 187 -2.21 2.43 8.95
N CYS A 188 -1.69 1.68 9.93
CA CYS A 188 -1.73 1.96 11.36
C CYS A 188 -0.32 1.85 11.98
N THR A 189 -0.15 2.38 13.20
CA THR A 189 1.14 2.35 13.91
C THR A 189 1.63 0.93 14.20
N GLU A 190 0.68 0.02 14.35
CA GLU A 190 0.84 -1.41 14.57
C GLU A 190 1.44 -2.11 13.35
N ASN A 191 1.23 -1.57 12.13
CA ASN A 191 1.84 -2.09 10.91
C ASN A 191 3.29 -1.60 10.72
N LEU A 192 3.61 -0.38 11.22
CA LEU A 192 4.96 0.18 11.10
C LEU A 192 5.99 -0.60 11.93
N THR A 193 5.60 -1.10 13.09
CA THR A 193 6.49 -1.88 13.96
C THR A 193 7.05 -3.15 13.28
N PRO A 194 6.22 -4.06 12.72
CA PRO A 194 6.72 -5.20 11.96
C PRO A 194 7.43 -4.79 10.67
N PHE A 195 6.99 -3.73 9.99
CA PHE A 195 7.70 -3.17 8.83
C PHE A 195 9.16 -2.83 9.16
N LEU A 196 9.38 -2.09 10.25
CA LEU A 196 10.73 -1.75 10.72
C LEU A 196 11.53 -2.98 11.15
N LYS A 197 10.89 -4.03 11.69
CA LYS A 197 11.57 -5.28 12.06
C LYS A 197 12.12 -6.05 10.86
N LEU A 198 11.59 -5.83 9.66
CA LEU A 198 12.11 -6.44 8.43
C LEU A 198 13.40 -5.75 7.95
N LEU A 199 13.70 -4.54 8.42
CA LEU A 199 14.92 -3.83 8.04
C LEU A 199 16.13 -4.33 8.85
N PRO A 200 17.31 -4.53 8.25
CA PRO A 200 18.51 -5.01 8.95
C PRO A 200 18.89 -4.13 10.16
N CYS A 201 18.84 -2.80 9.97
CA CYS A 201 19.14 -1.81 11.01
C CYS A 201 17.93 -1.36 11.82
N LYS A 202 16.73 -1.88 11.52
CA LYS A 202 15.46 -1.48 12.13
C LYS A 202 15.32 0.05 12.12
N SER A 203 14.93 0.66 13.24
CA SER A 203 14.91 2.11 13.43
C SER A 203 16.05 2.62 14.32
N LEU A 204 17.15 1.87 14.45
CA LEU A 204 18.26 2.19 15.36
C LEU A 204 19.36 3.03 14.71
N SER A 205 19.51 2.92 13.39
CA SER A 205 20.52 3.59 12.59
C SER A 205 20.06 3.73 11.13
N GLY A 206 20.70 4.62 10.39
CA GLY A 206 20.38 4.87 8.99
C GLY A 206 19.14 5.73 8.80
N ILE A 207 18.63 5.73 7.58
CA ILE A 207 17.49 6.54 7.14
C ILE A 207 16.20 6.12 7.87
N ALA A 208 16.07 4.84 8.19
CA ALA A 208 14.91 4.30 8.91
C ALA A 208 14.70 4.92 10.31
N THR A 209 15.70 5.59 10.88
CA THR A 209 15.56 6.35 12.13
C THR A 209 14.52 7.46 12.01
N LEU A 210 14.37 8.07 10.83
CA LEU A 210 13.40 9.14 10.55
C LEU A 210 11.95 8.67 10.55
N LEU A 211 11.69 7.34 10.52
CA LEU A 211 10.34 6.81 10.52
C LEU A 211 9.69 6.91 11.91
N ASN A 212 9.24 8.12 12.27
CA ASN A 212 8.53 8.40 13.51
C ASN A 212 7.01 8.25 13.34
N PRO A 213 6.35 7.27 13.98
CA PRO A 213 4.92 7.02 13.78
C PRO A 213 4.06 8.25 14.09
N HIS A 214 4.36 9.05 15.11
CA HIS A 214 3.49 10.18 15.45
C HIS A 214 3.45 11.26 14.36
N ARG A 215 4.55 11.44 13.61
CA ARG A 215 4.64 12.45 12.56
C ARG A 215 4.25 11.93 11.18
N LEU A 216 4.62 10.69 10.87
CA LEU A 216 4.27 10.09 9.59
C LEU A 216 2.76 9.97 9.38
N PHE A 217 2.01 9.68 10.44
CA PHE A 217 0.55 9.46 10.37
C PHE A 217 -0.25 10.77 10.51
N ASP A 218 0.41 11.89 10.81
CA ASP A 218 -0.21 13.23 10.82
C ASP A 218 -0.21 13.89 9.41
N ALA A 219 0.50 13.27 8.46
CA ALA A 219 0.61 13.71 7.07
C ALA A 219 -0.75 13.63 6.33
N ASP A 220 -0.98 14.55 5.39
CA ASP A 220 -2.22 14.64 4.59
C ASP A 220 -2.48 13.38 3.75
N TRP A 221 -1.41 12.71 3.36
CA TRP A 221 -1.44 11.37 2.79
C TRP A 221 -0.20 10.62 3.27
N HIS A 222 -0.36 9.33 3.58
CA HIS A 222 0.75 8.47 3.94
C HIS A 222 0.46 7.02 3.58
N GLY A 223 1.51 6.26 3.28
CA GLY A 223 1.38 4.89 2.82
C GLY A 223 2.64 4.07 3.02
N MET A 224 2.46 2.79 3.30
CA MET A 224 3.54 1.81 3.35
C MET A 224 3.37 0.77 2.25
N GLY A 225 4.50 0.31 1.71
CA GLY A 225 4.53 -0.68 0.64
C GLY A 225 5.55 -1.79 0.91
N LEU A 226 5.19 -3.00 0.51
CA LEU A 226 6.09 -4.14 0.37
C LEU A 226 6.00 -4.64 -1.07
N HIS A 227 7.13 -4.59 -1.76
CA HIS A 227 7.23 -5.02 -3.15
C HIS A 227 8.27 -6.12 -3.28
N VAL A 228 7.88 -7.19 -3.96
CA VAL A 228 8.73 -8.33 -4.26
C VAL A 228 8.72 -8.50 -5.76
N SER A 229 9.89 -8.38 -6.36
CA SER A 229 10.08 -8.51 -7.80
C SER A 229 11.27 -9.42 -8.07
N TRP A 230 11.25 -10.06 -9.23
CA TRP A 230 12.40 -10.80 -9.73
C TRP A 230 13.04 -10.02 -10.87
N LEU A 231 14.36 -9.82 -10.79
CA LEU A 231 15.15 -9.16 -11.80
C LEU A 231 16.09 -10.20 -12.42
N PRO A 232 15.95 -10.57 -13.71
CA PRO A 232 16.65 -11.71 -14.31
C PRO A 232 18.18 -11.71 -14.17
N GLN A 233 18.78 -10.52 -14.09
CA GLN A 233 20.23 -10.33 -14.00
C GLN A 233 20.73 -10.07 -12.57
N GLN A 234 19.84 -9.76 -11.63
CA GLN A 234 20.22 -9.42 -10.26
C GLN A 234 19.79 -10.52 -9.29
N GLY A 235 18.53 -10.94 -9.33
CA GLY A 235 17.97 -11.94 -8.42
C GLY A 235 16.61 -11.52 -7.89
N VAL A 236 16.27 -11.94 -6.67
CA VAL A 236 14.99 -11.57 -6.03
C VAL A 236 15.19 -10.28 -5.24
N GLN A 237 14.39 -9.27 -5.52
CA GLN A 237 14.41 -7.98 -4.84
C GLN A 237 13.20 -7.87 -3.91
N VAL A 238 13.46 -7.50 -2.66
CA VAL A 238 12.46 -7.00 -1.72
C VAL A 238 12.68 -5.53 -1.53
N LYS A 239 11.64 -4.73 -1.75
CA LYS A 239 11.66 -3.28 -1.56
C LYS A 239 10.55 -2.89 -0.61
N LEU A 240 10.94 -2.35 0.54
CA LEU A 240 10.04 -1.77 1.53
C LEU A 240 10.00 -0.26 1.31
N THR A 241 8.81 0.30 1.19
CA THR A 241 8.61 1.72 0.92
C THR A 241 7.72 2.35 1.97
N PHE A 242 8.00 3.62 2.29
CA PHE A 242 7.09 4.46 3.05
C PHE A 242 7.03 5.81 2.36
N GLN A 243 5.84 6.34 2.11
CA GLN A 243 5.64 7.60 1.43
C GLN A 243 4.75 8.51 2.27
N THR A 244 5.01 9.82 2.25
CA THR A 244 4.20 10.82 2.97
C THR A 244 4.12 12.12 2.21
N ILE A 245 2.97 12.79 2.32
CA ILE A 245 2.78 14.19 1.95
C ILE A 245 2.55 15.00 3.24
N SER A 246 3.61 15.62 3.73
CA SER A 246 3.58 16.43 4.96
C SER A 246 3.28 17.89 4.66
N ASP A 247 2.59 18.56 5.58
CA ASP A 247 2.22 19.97 5.45
C ASP A 247 2.98 20.85 6.46
N PRO A 248 4.09 21.49 6.05
CA PRO A 248 4.85 22.40 6.92
C PRO A 248 4.11 23.72 7.21
N LEU A 249 3.00 24.01 6.52
CA LEU A 249 2.21 25.24 6.71
C LEU A 249 1.16 25.11 7.83
N ARG A 250 0.87 23.88 8.29
CA ARG A 250 -0.12 23.59 9.33
C ARG A 250 0.02 24.43 10.61
N PRO A 251 1.21 24.78 11.14
CA PRO A 251 1.35 25.65 12.31
C PRO A 251 0.99 27.14 12.05
N GLN A 252 0.21 27.46 11.01
CA GLN A 252 -0.14 28.82 10.58
C GLN A 252 1.08 29.70 10.27
N SER A 253 2.23 29.08 9.98
CA SER A 253 3.40 29.79 9.48
C SER A 253 3.19 30.15 8.02
N SER A 254 3.54 31.38 7.66
CA SER A 254 3.70 31.76 6.24
C SER A 254 4.95 31.14 5.61
N SER A 255 5.74 30.37 6.37
CA SER A 255 6.95 29.71 5.89
C SER A 255 6.67 28.27 5.51
N ARG A 256 7.17 27.87 4.34
CA ARG A 256 7.19 26.49 3.84
C ARG A 256 8.51 25.77 4.16
N ASP A 257 9.33 26.35 5.03
CA ASP A 257 10.61 25.77 5.46
C ASP A 257 10.41 24.39 6.05
N TRP A 258 11.35 23.49 5.79
CA TRP A 258 11.33 22.17 6.38
C TRP A 258 12.74 21.69 6.74
N SER A 259 12.81 20.83 7.75
CA SER A 259 13.98 20.03 8.10
C SER A 259 13.56 18.62 8.50
N PHE A 260 14.50 17.71 8.69
CA PHE A 260 14.15 16.39 9.24
C PHE A 260 13.57 16.52 10.65
N ALA A 261 14.15 17.41 11.45
CA ALA A 261 13.61 17.71 12.78
C ALA A 261 12.18 18.25 12.73
N SER A 262 11.79 19.06 11.74
CA SER A 262 10.42 19.59 11.66
C SER A 262 9.43 18.60 11.06
N VAL A 263 9.81 17.84 10.02
CA VAL A 263 8.90 16.93 9.29
C VAL A 263 8.79 15.58 9.99
N PHE A 264 9.88 15.06 10.54
CA PHE A 264 9.95 13.72 11.12
C PHE A 264 10.15 13.72 12.64
N GLU A 265 10.39 14.88 13.27
CA GLU A 265 10.79 14.99 14.69
C GLU A 265 12.03 14.18 15.05
N ARG A 266 12.86 13.88 14.05
CA ARG A 266 14.04 13.06 14.20
C ARG A 266 15.12 13.51 13.24
N THR A 267 16.35 13.20 13.58
CA THR A 267 17.53 13.44 12.76
C THR A 267 18.33 12.15 12.68
N ILE A 268 19.16 12.00 11.64
CA ILE A 268 19.95 10.78 11.48
C ILE A 268 21.23 10.96 12.29
N GLN A 269 21.43 10.15 13.33
CA GLN A 269 22.61 10.27 14.19
C GLN A 269 23.80 9.43 13.72
N ARG A 270 23.52 8.30 13.06
CA ARG A 270 24.50 7.33 12.61
C ARG A 270 24.00 6.60 11.37
N SER A 271 24.89 6.22 10.46
CA SER A 271 24.58 5.41 9.28
C SER A 271 24.29 3.94 9.64
N CYS A 272 23.57 3.24 8.76
CA CYS A 272 23.37 1.79 8.90
C CYS A 272 24.65 1.03 8.51
N PRO A 273 25.28 0.25 9.41
CA PRO A 273 26.59 -0.36 9.16
C PRO A 273 26.60 -1.46 8.08
N VAL A 274 25.42 -1.99 7.72
CA VAL A 274 25.28 -3.06 6.71
C VAL A 274 24.73 -2.56 5.38
N ALA A 275 24.43 -1.27 5.25
CA ALA A 275 23.96 -0.69 4.00
C ALA A 275 25.14 -0.49 3.05
N THR A 276 25.02 -1.02 1.82
CA THR A 276 25.98 -0.81 0.74
C THR A 276 25.90 0.62 0.22
N SER A 277 24.68 1.15 0.10
CA SER A 277 24.40 2.54 -0.23
C SER A 277 23.38 3.12 0.74
N SER A 278 23.62 4.35 1.21
CA SER A 278 22.68 5.11 2.03
C SER A 278 22.63 6.56 1.58
N GLN A 279 21.63 6.91 0.77
CA GLN A 279 21.56 8.22 0.10
C GLN A 279 20.27 8.97 0.41
N ILE A 280 20.41 10.27 0.67
CA ILE A 280 19.28 11.20 0.69
C ILE A 280 19.36 12.06 -0.56
N VAL A 281 18.27 12.12 -1.31
CA VAL A 281 18.14 12.89 -2.54
C VAL A 281 17.07 13.95 -2.33
N VAL A 282 17.46 15.22 -2.38
CA VAL A 282 16.57 16.36 -2.24
C VAL A 282 16.42 17.04 -3.60
N ALA A 283 15.20 17.07 -4.14
CA ALA A 283 14.92 17.83 -5.36
C ALA A 283 15.01 19.32 -5.06
N LEU A 284 15.90 20.02 -5.77
CA LEU A 284 16.16 21.44 -5.55
C LEU A 284 15.14 22.30 -6.32
N PRO A 285 14.58 23.34 -5.68
CA PRO A 285 13.68 24.26 -6.36
C PRO A 285 14.33 24.92 -7.59
N PHE A 286 13.59 25.02 -8.69
CA PHE A 286 14.04 25.72 -9.90
C PHE A 286 13.44 27.14 -9.96
N GLY A 287 14.25 28.13 -10.34
CA GLY A 287 13.79 29.50 -10.60
C GLY A 287 13.39 30.32 -9.35
N VAL A 288 13.64 29.81 -8.14
CA VAL A 288 13.37 30.52 -6.87
C VAL A 288 14.58 30.44 -5.93
N PRO A 289 14.85 31.48 -5.12
CA PRO A 289 15.94 31.44 -4.16
C PRO A 289 15.62 30.47 -3.00
N TYR A 290 16.62 29.71 -2.58
CA TYR A 290 16.55 28.78 -1.46
C TYR A 290 17.92 28.67 -0.78
N THR A 291 17.95 28.12 0.43
CA THR A 291 19.17 27.72 1.12
C THR A 291 19.00 26.31 1.64
N ILE A 292 19.95 25.42 1.33
CA ILE A 292 19.97 24.04 1.81
C ILE A 292 21.14 23.88 2.79
N ASN A 293 20.87 23.25 3.93
CA ASN A 293 21.89 22.94 4.94
C ASN A 293 21.74 21.48 5.41
N PRO A 294 22.83 20.78 5.77
CA PRO A 294 24.23 21.15 5.51
C PRO A 294 24.55 21.13 4.00
N GLN A 295 25.81 21.41 3.63
CA GLN A 295 26.22 21.35 2.23
C GLN A 295 26.10 19.90 1.69
N PRO A 296 25.46 19.68 0.53
CA PRO A 296 25.32 18.33 -0.04
C PRO A 296 26.65 17.75 -0.49
N SER A 297 26.76 16.42 -0.47
CA SER A 297 27.92 15.68 -0.94
C SER A 297 28.12 15.85 -2.44
N LEU A 298 27.02 15.88 -3.20
CA LEU A 298 26.99 16.07 -4.64
C LEU A 298 25.72 16.83 -5.03
N VAL A 299 25.81 17.68 -6.06
CA VAL A 299 24.63 18.25 -6.73
C VAL A 299 24.66 17.78 -8.16
N ASP A 300 23.62 17.07 -8.59
CA ASP A 300 23.49 16.55 -9.95
C ASP A 300 22.08 16.77 -10.49
N GLN A 301 21.97 17.28 -11.71
CA GLN A 301 20.69 17.48 -12.43
C GLN A 301 19.55 18.10 -11.58
N GLY A 302 19.85 19.12 -10.77
CA GLY A 302 18.84 19.77 -9.91
C GLY A 302 18.47 18.97 -8.66
N HIS A 303 19.27 17.99 -8.26
CA HIS A 303 19.11 17.20 -7.05
C HIS A 303 20.35 17.35 -6.17
N ALA A 304 20.14 17.60 -4.88
CA ALA A 304 21.18 17.54 -3.86
C ALA A 304 21.22 16.14 -3.25
N ILE A 305 22.39 15.51 -3.28
CA ILE A 305 22.63 14.15 -2.81
C ILE A 305 23.51 14.22 -1.56
N PHE A 306 23.06 13.58 -0.48
CA PHE A 306 23.79 13.42 0.77
C PHE A 306 24.10 11.94 1.00
N ASP A 307 25.37 11.61 1.14
CA ASP A 307 25.82 10.28 1.55
C ASP A 307 25.82 10.19 3.08
N VAL A 308 24.87 9.43 3.64
CA VAL A 308 24.71 9.30 5.10
C VAL A 308 25.92 8.61 5.73
N VAL A 309 26.64 7.77 5.00
CA VAL A 309 27.81 7.04 5.52
C VAL A 309 28.96 8.01 5.84
N GLN A 310 29.07 9.10 5.07
CA GLN A 310 30.14 10.08 5.16
C GLN A 310 29.79 11.32 6.00
N SER A 311 28.49 11.58 6.25
CA SER A 311 28.03 12.90 6.70
C SER A 311 27.92 13.12 8.22
N GLY A 312 28.21 12.12 9.05
CA GLY A 312 27.99 12.24 10.51
C GLY A 312 26.51 12.45 10.88
N PRO A 313 26.19 13.07 12.05
CA PRO A 313 24.82 13.45 12.39
C PRO A 313 24.24 14.43 11.37
N LEU A 314 23.07 14.10 10.82
CA LEU A 314 22.48 14.78 9.66
C LEU A 314 21.03 15.21 9.95
N ASP A 315 20.80 16.51 9.82
CA ASP A 315 19.47 17.15 9.75
C ASP A 315 19.47 18.02 8.49
N VAL A 316 18.92 17.51 7.40
CA VAL A 316 18.83 18.28 6.15
C VAL A 316 17.66 19.24 6.26
N SER A 317 17.91 20.52 5.99
CA SER A 317 16.91 21.57 5.94
C SER A 317 16.93 22.32 4.62
N LEU A 318 15.75 22.75 4.19
CA LEU A 318 15.54 23.64 3.06
C LEU A 318 14.76 24.88 3.55
N HIS A 319 15.36 26.05 3.32
CA HIS A 319 14.81 27.34 3.73
C HIS A 319 14.53 28.23 2.54
N TRP A 320 13.43 28.98 2.61
CA TRP A 320 13.04 29.99 1.63
C TRP A 320 13.12 31.38 2.24
N PRO A 321 13.72 32.36 1.54
CA PRO A 321 13.88 33.71 2.06
C PRO A 321 12.58 34.50 2.10
N SER A 322 11.53 34.06 1.39
CA SER A 322 10.25 34.76 1.29
C SER A 322 9.09 33.87 1.76
N GLY A 323 8.04 34.52 2.28
CA GLY A 323 6.80 33.84 2.65
C GLY A 323 6.16 33.12 1.47
N PHE A 324 5.50 32.01 1.77
CA PHE A 324 4.79 31.18 0.81
C PHE A 324 3.44 31.81 0.43
N GLN A 325 3.14 31.80 -0.86
CA GLN A 325 1.83 32.13 -1.40
C GLN A 325 1.29 30.91 -2.13
N TYR A 326 0.07 30.52 -1.80
CA TYR A 326 -0.55 29.32 -2.37
C TYR A 326 -0.80 29.52 -3.87
N SER A 327 -0.27 28.61 -4.69
CA SER A 327 -0.55 28.59 -6.12
C SER A 327 -1.78 27.74 -6.40
N THR A 328 -2.74 28.27 -7.15
CA THR A 328 -3.92 27.52 -7.64
C THR A 328 -3.66 26.83 -8.97
N THR A 329 -2.45 26.97 -9.53
CA THR A 329 -2.11 26.42 -10.84
C THR A 329 -1.90 24.91 -10.73
N ARG A 330 -2.65 24.13 -11.52
CA ARG A 330 -2.47 22.68 -11.61
C ARG A 330 -1.10 22.35 -12.18
N LEU A 331 -0.49 21.28 -11.67
CA LEU A 331 0.68 20.70 -12.31
C LEU A 331 0.24 20.03 -13.62
N ALA A 332 0.85 20.42 -14.73
CA ALA A 332 0.66 19.75 -16.02
C ALA A 332 1.36 18.38 -16.09
N GLU A 333 1.78 17.81 -14.96
CA GLU A 333 2.55 16.57 -14.90
C GLU A 333 1.68 15.34 -15.18
N THR A 334 0.37 15.40 -14.94
CA THR A 334 -0.54 14.29 -15.19
C THR A 334 -1.20 14.42 -16.55
N THR A 335 -1.15 13.34 -17.31
CA THR A 335 -1.60 13.27 -18.71
C THR A 335 -3.13 13.36 -18.85
N PHE A 336 -3.86 12.89 -17.83
CA PHE A 336 -5.31 13.00 -17.73
C PHE A 336 -5.73 13.11 -16.26
N SER A 337 -6.92 13.67 -16.02
CA SER A 337 -7.53 13.73 -14.68
C SER A 337 -8.78 12.85 -14.61
N VAL A 338 -9.03 12.31 -13.41
CA VAL A 338 -10.10 11.35 -13.14
C VAL A 338 -11.01 11.88 -12.03
N ARG A 339 -12.32 11.85 -12.27
CA ARG A 339 -13.33 12.04 -11.23
C ARG A 339 -14.33 10.89 -11.28
N ARG A 340 -14.39 10.11 -10.20
CA ARG A 340 -15.34 9.01 -10.03
C ARG A 340 -16.33 9.36 -8.93
N THR A 341 -17.62 9.14 -9.18
CA THR A 341 -18.70 9.47 -8.25
C THR A 341 -19.82 8.43 -8.33
N LEU A 342 -20.44 8.14 -7.19
CA LEU A 342 -21.69 7.39 -7.13
C LEU A 342 -22.84 8.37 -6.91
N LYS A 343 -23.86 8.31 -7.77
CA LYS A 343 -25.06 9.15 -7.73
C LYS A 343 -26.28 8.28 -7.41
N GLY A 344 -27.35 8.91 -6.94
CA GLY A 344 -28.62 8.24 -6.63
C GLY A 344 -28.92 8.23 -5.13
N TYR A 345 -30.11 8.71 -4.77
CA TYR A 345 -30.58 8.85 -3.38
C TYR A 345 -31.43 7.67 -2.91
N THR A 346 -31.78 6.73 -3.80
CA THR A 346 -32.58 5.57 -3.41
C THR A 346 -31.71 4.51 -2.74
N GLN A 347 -32.34 3.67 -1.92
CA GLN A 347 -31.63 2.62 -1.16
C GLN A 347 -31.32 1.38 -2.00
N ASP A 348 -31.95 1.24 -3.17
CA ASP A 348 -31.89 0.07 -4.04
C ASP A 348 -31.15 0.32 -5.37
N ASN A 349 -31.11 1.56 -5.85
CA ASN A 349 -30.54 1.94 -7.14
C ASN A 349 -29.54 3.08 -7.01
N GLY A 350 -28.69 3.21 -8.02
CA GLY A 350 -27.77 4.32 -8.16
C GLY A 350 -27.19 4.38 -9.57
N GLN A 351 -26.27 5.30 -9.78
CA GLN A 351 -25.57 5.46 -11.04
C GLN A 351 -24.09 5.77 -10.76
N LEU A 352 -23.21 4.93 -11.30
CA LEU A 352 -21.78 5.19 -11.33
C LEU A 352 -21.49 6.19 -12.45
N SER A 353 -20.75 7.24 -12.13
CA SER A 353 -20.33 8.27 -13.09
C SER A 353 -18.82 8.51 -12.99
N VAL A 354 -18.13 8.31 -14.10
CA VAL A 354 -16.69 8.52 -14.25
C VAL A 354 -16.47 9.60 -15.29
N LEU A 355 -15.75 10.66 -14.93
CA LEU A 355 -15.31 11.70 -15.83
C LEU A 355 -13.80 11.59 -16.00
N LEU A 356 -13.36 11.52 -17.25
CA LEU A 356 -11.96 11.47 -17.64
C LEU A 356 -11.68 12.68 -18.53
N ARG A 357 -10.78 13.56 -18.10
CA ARG A 357 -10.38 14.74 -18.88
C ARG A 357 -8.99 14.53 -19.45
N ASN A 358 -8.88 14.61 -20.77
CA ASN A 358 -7.62 14.62 -21.48
C ASN A 358 -7.19 16.08 -21.74
N ASP A 359 -6.08 16.49 -21.15
CA ASP A 359 -5.51 17.82 -21.34
C ASP A 359 -4.43 17.84 -22.43
N GLU A 360 -4.14 16.72 -23.10
CA GLU A 360 -3.19 16.65 -24.22
C GLU A 360 -3.82 17.05 -25.56
N ASP A 361 -2.96 17.42 -26.50
CA ASP A 361 -3.34 17.76 -27.89
C ASP A 361 -3.52 16.52 -28.78
N SER A 362 -3.27 15.33 -28.26
CA SER A 362 -3.47 14.04 -28.92
C SER A 362 -4.50 13.18 -28.17
N PRO A 363 -5.19 12.25 -28.86
CA PRO A 363 -6.04 11.28 -28.19
C PRO A 363 -5.21 10.32 -27.34
N VAL A 364 -5.78 9.85 -26.23
CA VAL A 364 -5.13 8.91 -25.30
C VAL A 364 -5.97 7.65 -25.11
N ASN A 365 -5.33 6.48 -25.15
CA ASN A 365 -5.97 5.21 -24.82
C ASN A 365 -5.75 4.89 -23.34
N ILE A 366 -6.86 4.70 -22.63
CA ILE A 366 -6.87 4.44 -21.19
C ILE A 366 -7.59 3.12 -20.94
N ALA A 367 -6.92 2.18 -20.31
CA ALA A 367 -7.61 1.07 -19.69
C ALA A 367 -8.25 1.54 -18.37
N TYR A 368 -9.46 1.10 -18.10
CA TYR A 368 -10.23 1.40 -16.90
C TYR A 368 -10.64 0.08 -16.24
N LEU A 369 -10.26 -0.09 -14.98
CA LEU A 369 -10.61 -1.23 -14.13
C LEU A 369 -11.49 -0.76 -12.96
N GLU A 370 -12.58 -1.49 -12.78
CA GLU A 370 -13.51 -1.35 -11.65
C GLU A 370 -13.71 -2.73 -11.00
N THR A 371 -13.48 -2.79 -9.69
CA THR A 371 -13.77 -3.98 -8.86
C THR A 371 -14.81 -3.59 -7.82
N MET A 372 -15.91 -4.34 -7.78
CA MET A 372 -17.01 -4.06 -6.85
C MET A 372 -17.35 -5.29 -6.03
N PRO A 373 -17.61 -5.16 -4.73
CA PRO A 373 -18.16 -6.25 -3.94
C PRO A 373 -19.53 -6.67 -4.48
N TRP A 374 -19.95 -7.90 -4.19
CA TRP A 374 -21.21 -8.47 -4.72
C TRP A 374 -22.47 -7.67 -4.35
N ILE A 375 -22.38 -6.82 -3.32
CA ILE A 375 -23.45 -5.93 -2.87
C ILE A 375 -23.79 -4.83 -3.89
N ILE A 376 -22.92 -4.59 -4.88
CA ILE A 376 -23.17 -3.68 -6.00
C ILE A 376 -23.15 -4.47 -7.31
N GLN A 377 -24.24 -4.37 -8.06
CA GLN A 377 -24.35 -4.95 -9.38
C GLN A 377 -24.37 -3.85 -10.45
N LEU A 378 -23.56 -4.01 -11.48
CA LEU A 378 -23.43 -3.06 -12.59
C LEU A 378 -24.31 -3.50 -13.77
N TYR A 379 -25.06 -2.57 -14.38
CA TYR A 379 -25.89 -2.85 -15.55
C TYR A 379 -25.24 -2.38 -16.85
N LEU A 380 -24.47 -3.26 -17.49
CA LEU A 380 -23.76 -2.94 -18.74
C LEU A 380 -24.65 -2.40 -19.86
N HIS A 381 -25.93 -2.80 -19.93
CA HIS A 381 -26.85 -2.31 -20.96
C HIS A 381 -27.22 -0.82 -20.81
N THR A 382 -26.96 -0.23 -19.64
CA THR A 382 -27.15 1.21 -19.36
C THR A 382 -25.86 2.02 -19.52
N LEU A 383 -24.76 1.37 -19.94
CA LEU A 383 -23.48 2.03 -20.14
C LEU A 383 -23.56 3.04 -21.28
N THR A 384 -23.32 4.30 -20.98
CA THR A 384 -23.28 5.38 -21.96
C THR A 384 -21.97 6.15 -21.87
N LEU A 385 -21.42 6.49 -23.03
CA LEU A 385 -20.25 7.37 -23.14
C LEU A 385 -20.69 8.67 -23.80
N GLU A 386 -20.38 9.80 -23.17
CA GLU A 386 -20.64 11.14 -23.69
C GLU A 386 -19.35 11.94 -23.75
N VAL A 387 -19.11 12.64 -24.86
CA VAL A 387 -18.08 13.67 -24.98
C VAL A 387 -18.76 14.95 -25.37
N ASP A 388 -18.60 16.00 -24.55
CA ASP A 388 -19.22 17.32 -24.77
C ASP A 388 -20.74 17.27 -25.03
N GLY A 389 -21.43 16.34 -24.37
CA GLY A 389 -22.88 16.15 -24.46
C GLY A 389 -23.35 15.28 -25.64
N VAL A 390 -22.41 14.79 -26.48
CA VAL A 390 -22.73 13.89 -27.60
C VAL A 390 -22.39 12.46 -27.22
N SER A 391 -23.33 11.53 -27.46
CA SER A 391 -23.12 10.10 -27.25
C SER A 391 -22.05 9.56 -28.20
N ARG A 392 -21.00 8.94 -27.65
CA ARG A 392 -19.80 8.47 -28.35
C ARG A 392 -19.40 7.05 -27.91
N ASN A 393 -20.32 6.11 -28.09
CA ASN A 393 -20.11 4.69 -27.74
C ASN A 393 -19.02 4.03 -28.61
N ASP A 394 -18.64 4.64 -29.73
CA ASP A 394 -17.53 4.24 -30.60
C ASP A 394 -16.15 4.32 -29.92
N LEU A 395 -16.03 5.09 -28.84
CA LEU A 395 -14.78 5.26 -28.08
C LEU A 395 -14.49 4.13 -27.09
N LEU A 396 -15.43 3.19 -26.95
CA LEU A 396 -15.31 2.05 -26.06
C LEU A 396 -14.75 0.83 -26.82
N GLN A 397 -13.79 0.14 -26.20
CA GLN A 397 -13.15 -1.05 -26.75
C GLN A 397 -12.90 -2.09 -25.63
N ASN A 398 -12.74 -3.36 -26.02
CA ASN A 398 -12.25 -4.45 -25.17
C ASN A 398 -12.94 -4.57 -23.79
N ILE A 399 -14.26 -4.79 -23.78
CA ILE A 399 -14.99 -5.03 -22.53
C ILE A 399 -14.70 -6.44 -22.00
N THR A 400 -14.23 -6.50 -20.76
CA THR A 400 -14.22 -7.72 -19.96
C THR A 400 -15.10 -7.49 -18.74
N TYR A 401 -16.13 -8.32 -18.57
CA TYR A 401 -17.05 -8.23 -17.44
C TYR A 401 -17.29 -9.59 -16.81
N ILE A 402 -16.97 -9.70 -15.53
CA ILE A 402 -17.32 -10.85 -14.69
C ILE A 402 -18.37 -10.35 -13.69
N PRO A 403 -19.62 -10.83 -13.78
CA PRO A 403 -20.67 -10.38 -12.88
C PRO A 403 -20.45 -10.90 -11.45
N PRO A 404 -20.98 -10.17 -10.45
CA PRO A 404 -20.90 -10.60 -9.07
C PRO A 404 -21.75 -11.86 -8.85
N VAL A 405 -21.35 -12.67 -7.88
CA VAL A 405 -22.16 -13.76 -7.34
C VAL A 405 -22.38 -13.46 -5.86
N PRO A 406 -23.64 -13.32 -5.39
CA PRO A 406 -23.93 -13.05 -3.99
C PRO A 406 -23.17 -14.00 -3.06
N HIS A 407 -22.49 -13.44 -2.06
CA HIS A 407 -21.72 -14.18 -1.05
C HIS A 407 -20.63 -15.10 -1.62
N SER A 408 -20.17 -14.90 -2.86
CA SER A 408 -19.13 -15.74 -3.45
C SER A 408 -18.07 -14.95 -4.23
N ARG A 409 -18.45 -14.04 -5.12
CA ARG A 409 -17.49 -13.42 -6.05
C ARG A 409 -17.76 -11.95 -6.29
N ALA A 410 -16.71 -11.15 -6.30
CA ALA A 410 -16.72 -9.75 -6.72
C ALA A 410 -17.06 -9.58 -8.21
N THR A 411 -17.47 -8.37 -8.57
CA THR A 411 -17.51 -7.90 -9.95
C THR A 411 -16.10 -7.54 -10.41
N LEU A 412 -15.74 -7.94 -11.62
CA LEU A 412 -14.60 -7.39 -12.37
C LEU A 412 -15.15 -6.73 -13.64
N PHE A 413 -14.90 -5.43 -13.81
CA PHE A 413 -15.23 -4.70 -15.03
C PHE A 413 -13.98 -4.01 -15.56
N GLN A 414 -13.60 -4.33 -16.80
CA GLN A 414 -12.46 -3.74 -17.49
C GLN A 414 -12.87 -3.30 -18.88
N ILE A 415 -12.47 -2.09 -19.28
CA ILE A 415 -12.68 -1.57 -20.62
C ILE A 415 -11.48 -0.75 -21.06
N VAL A 416 -11.32 -0.58 -22.37
CA VAL A 416 -10.40 0.40 -22.96
C VAL A 416 -11.21 1.56 -23.51
N LEU A 417 -10.80 2.77 -23.17
CA LEU A 417 -11.44 4.02 -23.54
C LEU A 417 -10.46 4.86 -24.35
N GLN A 418 -10.88 5.30 -25.52
CA GLN A 418 -10.14 6.29 -26.29
C GLN A 418 -10.69 7.69 -25.99
N ILE A 419 -9.89 8.54 -25.36
CA ILE A 419 -10.31 9.91 -25.01
C ILE A 419 -9.76 10.88 -26.07
N PRO A 420 -10.61 11.63 -26.80
CA PRO A 420 -10.16 12.63 -27.74
C PRO A 420 -9.28 13.71 -27.10
N SER A 421 -8.47 14.39 -27.91
CA SER A 421 -7.65 15.51 -27.43
C SER A 421 -8.50 16.63 -26.84
N ARG A 422 -7.97 17.30 -25.80
CA ARG A 422 -8.61 18.46 -25.14
C ARG A 422 -10.10 18.29 -24.82
N SER A 423 -10.50 17.09 -24.43
CA SER A 423 -11.91 16.74 -24.22
C SER A 423 -12.16 16.10 -22.85
N THR A 424 -13.43 16.05 -22.45
CA THR A 424 -13.86 15.32 -21.25
C THR A 424 -14.83 14.22 -21.64
N LEU A 425 -14.42 12.97 -21.43
CA LEU A 425 -15.27 11.79 -21.59
C LEU A 425 -16.00 11.51 -20.28
N LYS A 426 -17.32 11.44 -20.35
CA LYS A 426 -18.21 11.04 -19.26
C LYS A 426 -18.76 9.65 -19.55
N LEU A 427 -18.43 8.71 -18.66
CA LEU A 427 -18.98 7.37 -18.63
C LEU A 427 -20.02 7.29 -17.52
N THR A 428 -21.20 6.77 -17.81
CA THR A 428 -22.25 6.49 -16.83
C THR A 428 -22.79 5.09 -16.98
N MET A 429 -23.11 4.47 -15.84
CA MET A 429 -23.71 3.14 -15.79
C MET A 429 -24.58 3.03 -14.53
N ASP A 430 -25.79 2.50 -14.68
CA ASP A 430 -26.69 2.28 -13.56
C ASP A 430 -26.26 1.08 -12.73
N ILE A 431 -26.55 1.15 -11.44
CA ILE A 431 -26.20 0.14 -10.45
C ILE A 431 -27.41 -0.22 -9.58
N THR A 432 -27.43 -1.46 -9.10
CA THR A 432 -28.30 -1.88 -7.98
C THR A 432 -27.50 -2.17 -6.74
N LYS A 433 -28.13 -1.90 -5.60
CA LYS A 433 -27.63 -2.10 -4.24
C LYS A 433 -28.35 -3.30 -3.62
N ALA A 434 -27.60 -4.24 -3.07
CA ALA A 434 -28.19 -5.41 -2.42
C ALA A 434 -28.84 -5.06 -1.08
N PHE A 435 -29.97 -5.69 -0.78
CA PHE A 435 -30.55 -5.71 0.55
C PHE A 435 -29.84 -6.76 1.40
N LEU A 436 -29.16 -6.30 2.44
CA LEU A 436 -28.41 -7.17 3.34
C LEU A 436 -29.27 -7.69 4.48
N ARG A 437 -28.91 -8.85 4.98
CA ARG A 437 -29.43 -9.37 6.26
C ARG A 437 -28.81 -8.57 7.39
N TYR A 438 -29.50 -8.48 8.53
CA TYR A 438 -28.99 -7.72 9.69
C TYR A 438 -27.61 -8.21 10.17
N THR A 439 -27.32 -9.51 10.01
CA THR A 439 -26.02 -10.12 10.36
C THR A 439 -24.89 -9.80 9.39
N GLU A 440 -25.20 -9.25 8.22
CA GLU A 440 -24.22 -8.96 7.16
C GLU A 440 -23.72 -7.52 7.22
N HIS A 441 -24.39 -6.65 7.99
CA HIS A 441 -23.92 -5.29 8.21
C HIS A 441 -22.67 -5.26 9.11
N PRO A 442 -21.74 -4.32 8.86
CA PRO A 442 -20.65 -4.05 9.80
C PRO A 442 -21.21 -3.50 11.12
N PRO A 443 -20.43 -3.52 12.22
CA PRO A 443 -20.85 -3.02 13.53
C PRO A 443 -21.39 -1.57 13.52
N ASP A 444 -20.92 -0.74 12.58
CA ASP A 444 -21.47 0.60 12.31
C ASP A 444 -22.08 0.63 10.91
N ALA A 445 -23.31 0.12 10.81
CA ALA A 445 -24.05 0.05 9.55
C ALA A 445 -24.38 1.44 8.97
N GLN A 446 -24.49 2.48 9.82
CA GLN A 446 -24.90 3.83 9.44
C GLN A 446 -23.81 4.60 8.68
N ARG A 447 -22.54 4.22 8.86
CA ARG A 447 -21.43 4.78 8.08
C ARG A 447 -21.54 4.44 6.59
N GLY A 448 -22.11 3.28 6.24
CA GLY A 448 -22.11 2.75 4.89
C GLY A 448 -20.91 1.85 4.59
N TRP A 449 -20.75 1.47 3.32
CA TRP A 449 -19.74 0.52 2.85
C TRP A 449 -18.73 1.19 1.94
N ASP A 450 -17.43 0.94 2.20
CA ASP A 450 -16.38 1.43 1.32
C ASP A 450 -16.29 0.56 0.06
N LEU A 451 -16.32 1.20 -1.10
CA LEU A 451 -16.11 0.60 -2.42
C LEU A 451 -14.67 0.84 -2.90
N PRO A 452 -14.02 -0.18 -3.50
CA PRO A 452 -12.64 -0.05 -3.98
C PRO A 452 -12.39 1.16 -4.89
N PRO A 453 -11.18 1.75 -4.81
CA PRO A 453 -10.64 2.62 -5.85
C PRO A 453 -10.70 1.96 -7.23
N ALA A 454 -11.17 2.71 -8.23
CA ALA A 454 -10.97 2.32 -9.62
C ALA A 454 -9.52 2.59 -10.07
N VAL A 455 -9.02 1.79 -11.00
CA VAL A 455 -7.64 1.89 -11.52
C VAL A 455 -7.65 2.25 -13.00
N PHE A 456 -6.82 3.22 -13.37
CA PHE A 456 -6.66 3.71 -14.74
C PHE A 456 -5.21 3.61 -15.17
N VAL A 457 -4.96 3.12 -16.38
CA VAL A 457 -3.61 2.99 -16.95
C VAL A 457 -3.63 3.51 -18.37
N ARG A 458 -2.69 4.41 -18.69
CA ARG A 458 -2.46 4.84 -20.08
C ARG A 458 -1.76 3.72 -20.83
N LEU A 459 -2.35 3.27 -21.94
CA LEU A 459 -1.81 2.17 -22.74
C LEU A 459 -0.67 2.62 -23.67
N ASP A 460 -0.72 3.86 -24.15
CA ASP A 460 0.24 4.40 -25.10
C ASP A 460 1.54 4.93 -24.43
N GLY A 461 1.52 5.10 -23.10
CA GLY A 461 2.63 5.68 -22.34
C GLY A 461 3.56 4.62 -21.76
N ARG A 462 4.87 4.79 -21.94
CA ARG A 462 5.91 4.03 -21.22
C ARG A 462 6.70 4.99 -20.30
N PRO A 463 6.90 4.68 -19.01
CA PRO A 463 6.36 3.54 -18.27
C PRO A 463 4.85 3.62 -18.05
N GLN A 464 4.19 2.46 -17.96
CA GLN A 464 2.76 2.39 -17.61
C GLN A 464 2.59 2.69 -16.12
N ARG A 465 1.99 3.85 -15.81
CA ARG A 465 1.70 4.27 -14.43
C ARG A 465 0.21 4.12 -14.13
N ARG A 466 -0.10 3.71 -12.90
CA ARG A 466 -1.48 3.55 -12.42
C ARG A 466 -1.99 4.82 -11.75
N ILE A 467 -3.16 5.27 -12.17
CA ILE A 467 -3.94 6.31 -11.49
C ILE A 467 -5.08 5.65 -10.72
N TYR A 468 -5.17 5.97 -9.43
CA TYR A 468 -6.23 5.46 -8.56
C TYR A 468 -7.29 6.55 -8.36
N ALA A 469 -8.55 6.21 -8.64
CA ALA A 469 -9.66 7.06 -8.24
C ALA A 469 -9.89 6.97 -6.72
N PRO A 470 -10.61 7.93 -6.11
CA PRO A 470 -11.03 7.80 -4.73
C PRO A 470 -11.86 6.54 -4.49
N ALA A 471 -11.70 5.94 -3.31
CA ALA A 471 -12.69 5.01 -2.77
C ALA A 471 -14.05 5.73 -2.66
N LEU A 472 -15.14 5.01 -2.92
CA LEU A 472 -16.49 5.55 -2.77
C LEU A 472 -17.10 5.00 -1.50
N LEU A 473 -18.06 5.72 -0.94
CA LEU A 473 -18.89 5.25 0.16
C LEU A 473 -20.28 5.01 -0.38
N VAL A 474 -20.82 3.82 -0.18
CA VAL A 474 -22.20 3.48 -0.56
C VAL A 474 -23.06 3.26 0.68
N ASP A 475 -24.19 3.95 0.71
CA ASP A 475 -25.23 3.72 1.69
C ASP A 475 -26.20 2.63 1.19
N LEU A 476 -26.46 1.65 2.05
CA LEU A 476 -27.36 0.51 1.81
C LEU A 476 -28.55 0.62 2.76
N ALA A 477 -29.67 -0.01 2.43
CA ALA A 477 -30.81 -0.09 3.34
C ALA A 477 -30.39 -0.72 4.68
N THR A 478 -30.37 0.09 5.74
CA THR A 478 -30.05 -0.37 7.10
C THR A 478 -31.33 -0.84 7.80
N PRO A 479 -31.33 -2.02 8.44
CA PRO A 479 -32.47 -2.47 9.23
C PRO A 479 -32.57 -1.69 10.54
N ASP A 480 -33.73 -1.75 11.19
CA ASP A 480 -33.89 -1.20 12.53
C ASP A 480 -33.14 -2.03 13.58
N PHE A 481 -31.98 -1.54 14.03
CA PHE A 481 -31.16 -2.18 15.06
C PHE A 481 -31.69 -1.96 16.49
N SER A 482 -32.72 -1.13 16.69
CA SER A 482 -33.24 -0.83 18.03
C SER A 482 -33.95 -2.02 18.67
N MET A 483 -34.63 -2.85 17.89
CA MET A 483 -35.37 -4.00 18.43
C MET A 483 -34.44 -5.06 19.04
N PRO A 484 -33.38 -5.56 18.34
CA PRO A 484 -32.41 -6.46 18.96
C PRO A 484 -31.74 -5.85 20.20
N TYR A 485 -31.39 -4.56 20.15
CA TYR A 485 -30.77 -3.86 21.28
C TYR A 485 -31.67 -3.84 22.52
N ASN A 486 -32.94 -3.51 22.34
CA ASN A 486 -33.93 -3.49 23.43
C ASN A 486 -34.11 -4.89 24.06
N VAL A 487 -34.13 -5.94 23.23
CA VAL A 487 -34.23 -7.33 23.71
C VAL A 487 -32.98 -7.74 24.49
N ILE A 488 -31.78 -7.39 24.01
CA ILE A 488 -30.51 -7.69 24.70
C ILE A 488 -30.46 -6.98 26.04
N ILE A 489 -30.78 -5.67 26.10
CA ILE A 489 -30.81 -4.94 27.38
C ILE A 489 -31.78 -5.58 28.35
N PHE A 490 -32.99 -5.90 27.90
CA PHE A 490 -34.01 -6.49 28.76
C PHE A 490 -33.56 -7.84 29.33
N THR A 491 -33.04 -8.73 28.47
CA THR A 491 -32.56 -10.05 28.88
C THR A 491 -31.34 -9.99 29.79
N CYS A 492 -30.34 -9.15 29.48
CA CYS A 492 -29.19 -8.91 30.35
C CYS A 492 -29.61 -8.34 31.71
N SER A 493 -30.55 -7.39 31.73
CA SER A 493 -31.07 -6.79 32.97
C SER A 493 -31.80 -7.82 33.83
N LEU A 494 -32.62 -8.67 33.21
CA LEU A 494 -33.33 -9.75 33.89
C LEU A 494 -32.35 -10.77 34.49
N ILE A 495 -31.35 -11.20 33.71
CA ILE A 495 -30.32 -12.14 34.17
C ILE A 495 -29.51 -11.52 35.33
N ALA A 496 -29.08 -10.27 35.19
CA ALA A 496 -28.36 -9.56 36.25
C ALA A 496 -29.20 -9.42 37.53
N PHE A 497 -30.50 -9.14 37.40
CA PHE A 497 -31.42 -9.08 38.53
C PHE A 497 -31.58 -10.44 39.23
N ILE A 498 -31.79 -11.52 38.47
CA ILE A 498 -31.93 -12.88 39.00
C ILE A 498 -30.64 -13.28 39.71
N PHE A 499 -29.49 -13.11 39.04
CA PHE A 499 -28.18 -13.42 39.60
C PHE A 499 -27.92 -12.62 40.88
N GLY A 500 -28.14 -11.30 40.86
CA GLY A 500 -27.96 -10.44 42.02
C GLY A 500 -28.89 -10.79 43.17
N SER A 501 -30.12 -11.21 42.90
CA SER A 501 -31.09 -11.64 43.91
C SER A 501 -30.66 -12.96 44.56
N VAL A 502 -30.30 -13.96 43.75
CA VAL A 502 -29.82 -15.26 44.23
C VAL A 502 -28.52 -15.12 45.00
N PHE A 503 -27.57 -14.34 44.47
CA PHE A 503 -26.29 -14.08 45.13
C PHE A 503 -26.48 -13.37 46.47
N ASN A 504 -27.34 -12.34 46.53
CA ASN A 504 -27.67 -11.68 47.80
C ASN A 504 -28.30 -12.65 48.81
N TYR A 505 -29.22 -13.52 48.37
CA TYR A 505 -29.86 -14.48 49.26
C TYR A 505 -28.86 -15.49 49.84
N LEU A 506 -27.92 -15.96 49.02
CA LEU A 506 -26.89 -16.92 49.45
C LEU A 506 -25.81 -16.29 50.34
N THR A 507 -25.54 -14.99 50.20
CA THR A 507 -24.41 -14.33 50.88
C THR A 507 -24.82 -13.46 52.07
N ARG A 508 -26.04 -12.91 52.09
CA ARG A 508 -26.50 -12.12 53.24
C ARG A 508 -26.83 -13.01 54.43
N ARG A 509 -26.30 -12.64 55.59
CA ARG A 509 -26.71 -13.20 56.88
C ARG A 509 -27.91 -12.42 57.41
N PHE A 510 -29.05 -13.08 57.51
CA PHE A 510 -30.22 -12.53 58.17
C PHE A 510 -30.09 -12.79 59.68
N ILE A 511 -30.16 -11.72 60.48
CA ILE A 511 -30.13 -11.80 61.95
C ILE A 511 -31.52 -11.38 62.45
N VAL A 512 -32.17 -12.24 63.22
CA VAL A 512 -33.48 -11.93 63.80
C VAL A 512 -33.28 -11.02 65.01
N LEU A 513 -33.78 -9.80 64.93
CA LEU A 513 -33.79 -8.86 66.05
C LEU A 513 -35.14 -8.96 66.77
N PRO A 514 -35.18 -9.32 68.06
CA PRO A 514 -36.43 -9.34 68.81
C PRO A 514 -36.92 -7.91 69.02
N VAL A 515 -38.18 -7.66 68.63
CA VAL A 515 -38.85 -6.38 68.89
C VAL A 515 -39.63 -6.52 70.20
N PRO A 516 -39.38 -5.67 71.21
CA PRO A 516 -40.15 -5.71 72.45
C PRO A 516 -41.59 -5.23 72.18
N SER A 517 -42.54 -6.01 72.70
CA SER A 517 -44.00 -5.81 72.59
C SER A 517 -44.49 -4.60 73.37
#